data_AF-A0A0P9DKY2-F1
#
_entry.id   AF-A0A0P9DKY2-F1
#
_cell.length_a   1.000
_cell.length_b   1.000
_cell.length_c   1.000
_cell.angle_alpha   90.00
_cell.angle_beta   90.00
_cell.angle_gamma   90.00
#
_symmetry.space_group_name_H-M   'P 1'
#
loop_
_entity.id
_entity.type
_entity.pdbx_description
1 polymer ?
#
loop_
_entity_poly.entity_id
_entity_poly.type
_entity_poly.pdbx_seq_one_letter_code
_entity_poly.pdbx_strand_id
1 'polypeptide(L)'
;MDEKLLKKIVMNVPFSYPLAEGTTIQKNANDPKLQVKCCYLTVVNKGDHTGIEVFIKPDTYFVITKATYNYDTFEMTVVRQLENISVHYNELPDYIGQENMSLIDDRLSYYLFKSL
;
A
#
# COMPACT_ATOMS: atom_id res chain seq x y z
N MET A 1 -10.79 12.78 0.41
CA MET A 1 -9.70 13.70 0.06
C MET A 1 -9.84 14.11 -1.39
N ASP A 2 -9.65 15.39 -1.74
CA ASP A 2 -9.78 15.83 -3.14
C ASP A 2 -8.51 15.54 -3.97
N GLU A 3 -8.68 15.50 -5.30
CA GLU A 3 -7.61 15.17 -6.25
C GLU A 3 -6.45 16.20 -6.24
N LYS A 4 -6.75 17.49 -6.02
CA LYS A 4 -5.71 18.54 -6.00
C LYS A 4 -4.80 18.36 -4.78
N LEU A 5 -5.38 18.01 -3.63
CA LEU A 5 -4.65 17.74 -2.41
C LEU A 5 -3.78 16.49 -2.55
N LEU A 6 -4.33 15.40 -3.10
CA LEU A 6 -3.56 14.19 -3.39
C LEU A 6 -2.38 14.47 -4.33
N LYS A 7 -2.58 15.26 -5.38
CA LYS A 7 -1.50 15.72 -6.28
C LYS A 7 -0.39 16.47 -5.53
N LYS A 8 -0.75 17.31 -4.56
CA LYS A 8 0.25 17.98 -3.70
C LYS A 8 1.01 17.00 -2.83
N ILE A 9 0.31 16.05 -2.22
CA ILE A 9 0.91 15.03 -1.36
C ILE A 9 1.93 14.19 -2.13
N VAL A 10 1.56 13.66 -3.31
CA VAL A 10 2.45 12.77 -4.08
C VAL A 10 3.74 13.46 -4.52
N MET A 11 3.78 14.80 -4.67
CA MET A 11 5.04 15.52 -4.95
C MET A 11 6.07 15.40 -3.82
N ASN A 12 5.64 15.15 -2.59
CA ASN A 12 6.49 15.03 -1.41
C ASN A 12 6.73 13.56 -0.99
N VAL A 13 6.10 12.59 -1.66
CA VAL A 13 6.19 11.17 -1.31
C VAL A 13 7.44 10.54 -1.93
N PRO A 14 8.28 9.83 -1.15
CA PRO A 14 9.40 9.08 -1.69
C PRO A 14 8.91 7.77 -2.29
N PHE A 15 8.89 7.70 -3.62
CA PHE A 15 8.48 6.50 -4.35
C PHE A 15 9.67 5.58 -4.64
N SER A 16 9.47 4.28 -4.45
CA SER A 16 10.43 3.21 -4.79
C SER A 16 9.70 2.05 -5.47
N TYR A 17 10.38 0.92 -5.66
CA TYR A 17 9.77 -0.32 -6.15
C TYR A 17 9.70 -1.35 -5.00
N PRO A 18 8.92 -1.09 -3.93
CA PRO A 18 8.93 -1.94 -2.73
C PRO A 18 8.38 -3.35 -3.00
N LEU A 19 7.71 -3.56 -4.13
CA LEU A 19 7.18 -4.86 -4.55
C LEU A 19 8.13 -5.64 -5.47
N ALA A 20 9.31 -5.09 -5.79
CA ALA A 20 10.28 -5.71 -6.70
C ALA A 20 11.43 -6.46 -6.00
N GLU A 21 11.72 -6.17 -4.72
CA GLU A 21 12.84 -6.79 -3.98
C GLU A 21 12.34 -7.62 -2.77
N GLY A 22 12.80 -8.87 -2.67
CA GLY A 22 12.80 -9.67 -1.43
C GLY A 22 11.48 -10.29 -0.94
N THR A 23 10.35 -10.09 -1.63
CA THR A 23 9.05 -10.63 -1.17
C THR A 23 8.59 -11.79 -2.06
N THR A 24 8.39 -12.97 -1.49
CA THR A 24 7.83 -14.13 -2.20
C THR A 24 6.34 -13.88 -2.47
N ILE A 25 6.02 -13.24 -3.59
CA ILE A 25 4.65 -13.07 -4.10
C ILE A 25 4.21 -14.43 -4.66
N GLN A 26 3.25 -15.12 -4.02
CA GLN A 26 2.74 -16.40 -4.52
C GLN A 26 1.88 -16.19 -5.78
N LYS A 27 2.19 -16.99 -6.79
CA LYS A 27 1.86 -16.82 -8.20
C LYS A 27 0.53 -17.47 -8.57
N ASN A 28 -0.36 -16.69 -9.19
CA ASN A 28 -1.37 -17.10 -10.17
C ASN A 28 -1.80 -15.80 -10.92
N ALA A 29 -1.72 -15.62 -12.25
CA ALA A 29 -1.18 -16.45 -13.32
C ALA A 29 -0.45 -15.62 -14.42
N ASN A 30 -0.15 -14.31 -14.25
CA ASN A 30 0.58 -13.48 -15.24
C ASN A 30 1.15 -12.12 -14.70
N ASP A 31 2.26 -12.05 -13.93
CA ASP A 31 3.09 -10.81 -13.99
C ASP A 31 4.55 -10.99 -13.49
N PRO A 32 5.60 -10.73 -14.29
CA PRO A 32 7.00 -10.99 -13.95
C PRO A 32 7.71 -10.05 -12.95
N LYS A 33 7.15 -8.89 -12.57
CA LYS A 33 7.69 -7.95 -11.55
C LYS A 33 6.70 -6.79 -11.49
N LEU A 34 6.01 -6.55 -10.37
CA LEU A 34 5.32 -5.26 -10.19
C LEU A 34 6.38 -4.15 -10.15
N GLN A 35 6.75 -3.63 -11.32
CA GLN A 35 7.58 -2.42 -11.49
C GLN A 35 6.73 -1.17 -11.27
N VAL A 36 5.83 -1.23 -10.29
CA VAL A 36 5.01 -0.09 -9.95
C VAL A 36 5.75 0.71 -8.91
N LYS A 37 6.11 1.93 -9.30
CA LYS A 37 6.67 2.88 -8.36
C LYS A 37 5.58 3.25 -7.37
N CYS A 38 5.74 2.91 -6.10
CA CYS A 38 4.77 3.22 -5.07
C CYS A 38 5.46 3.48 -3.73
N CYS A 39 4.68 3.95 -2.76
CA CYS A 39 5.11 4.17 -1.39
C CYS A 39 4.13 3.47 -0.45
N TYR A 40 4.65 2.70 0.51
CA TYR A 40 3.84 2.05 1.53
C TYR A 40 3.22 3.09 2.46
N LEU A 41 1.91 2.99 2.69
CA LEU A 41 1.21 3.88 3.61
C LEU A 41 0.96 3.22 4.97
N THR A 42 0.28 2.08 4.95
CA THR A 42 -0.17 1.40 6.17
C THR A 42 -0.54 -0.07 5.90
N VAL A 43 -0.74 -0.80 6.99
CA VAL A 43 -1.36 -2.14 7.03
C VAL A 43 -2.57 -2.09 7.96
N VAL A 44 -3.66 -2.69 7.52
CA VAL A 44 -4.86 -2.93 8.32
C VAL A 44 -4.94 -4.41 8.62
N ASN A 45 -4.73 -4.77 9.89
CA ASN A 45 -4.76 -6.17 10.32
C ASN A 45 -6.19 -6.73 10.20
N LYS A 46 -6.34 -7.90 9.58
CA LYS A 46 -7.63 -8.59 9.40
C LYS A 46 -7.73 -9.91 10.16
N GLY A 47 -6.66 -10.32 10.84
CA GLY A 47 -6.62 -11.53 11.66
C GLY A 47 -5.19 -11.92 12.01
N ASP A 48 -5.02 -13.11 12.56
CA ASP A 48 -3.69 -13.62 12.91
C ASP A 48 -2.81 -13.68 11.66
N HIS A 49 -1.72 -12.93 11.71
CA HIS A 49 -0.69 -12.89 10.68
C HIS A 49 -1.15 -12.41 9.30
N THR A 50 -2.35 -11.83 9.17
CA THR A 50 -2.86 -11.34 7.89
C THR A 50 -3.32 -9.89 7.97
N GLY A 51 -3.01 -9.12 6.92
CA GLY A 51 -3.38 -7.72 6.82
C GLY A 51 -3.59 -7.28 5.39
N ILE A 52 -4.24 -6.12 5.23
CA ILE A 52 -4.36 -5.41 3.97
C ILE A 52 -3.36 -4.27 3.99
N GLU A 53 -2.36 -4.34 3.12
CA GLU A 53 -1.41 -3.25 2.92
C GLU A 53 -1.91 -2.31 1.84
N VAL A 54 -1.72 -1.02 2.08
CA VAL A 54 -2.10 0.06 1.17
C VAL A 54 -0.85 0.83 0.76
N PHE A 55 -0.70 1.05 -0.53
CA PHE A 55 0.38 1.84 -1.12
C PHE A 55 -0.22 2.95 -1.98
N ILE A 56 0.51 4.06 -2.13
CA ILE A 56 0.17 5.15 -3.06
C ILE A 56 1.15 5.20 -4.23
N LYS A 57 0.65 5.47 -5.43
CA LYS A 57 1.44 5.69 -6.64
C LYS A 57 1.60 7.18 -6.98
N PRO A 58 2.58 7.55 -7.83
CA PRO A 58 2.76 8.92 -8.32
C PRO A 58 1.54 9.49 -9.07
N ASP A 59 0.73 8.62 -9.68
CA ASP A 59 -0.48 8.98 -10.43
C ASP A 59 -1.72 9.17 -9.52
N THR A 60 -1.53 9.20 -8.19
CA THR A 60 -2.56 9.34 -7.15
C THR A 60 -3.49 8.14 -6.93
N TYR A 61 -3.29 7.05 -7.67
CA TYR A 61 -4.01 5.81 -7.42
C TYR A 61 -3.33 4.99 -6.32
N PHE A 62 -4.10 4.10 -5.70
CA PHE A 62 -3.66 3.23 -4.63
C PHE A 62 -3.51 1.79 -5.11
N VAL A 63 -2.56 1.09 -4.51
CA VAL A 63 -2.35 -0.35 -4.67
C VAL A 63 -2.73 -1.02 -3.36
N ILE A 64 -3.55 -2.06 -3.45
CA ILE A 64 -4.03 -2.86 -2.33
C ILE A 64 -3.43 -4.25 -2.47
N THR A 65 -2.80 -4.73 -1.40
CA THR A 65 -2.31 -6.11 -1.34
C THR A 65 -2.76 -6.78 -0.06
N LYS A 66 -3.12 -8.05 -0.15
CA LYS A 66 -3.25 -8.91 1.02
C LYS A 66 -1.87 -9.43 1.40
N ALA A 67 -1.45 -9.18 2.63
CA ALA A 67 -0.18 -9.62 3.18
C ALA A 67 -0.40 -10.72 4.23
N THR A 68 0.42 -11.77 4.15
CA THR A 68 0.52 -12.83 5.16
C THR A 68 1.94 -12.81 5.73
N TYR A 69 2.06 -12.58 7.02
CA TYR A 69 3.32 -12.40 7.73
C TYR A 69 3.69 -13.70 8.44
N ASN A 70 4.71 -14.42 7.97
CA ASN A 70 5.17 -15.64 8.62
C ASN A 70 6.31 -15.30 9.59
N TYR A 71 6.07 -15.55 10.87
CA TYR A 71 7.02 -15.34 11.96
C TYR A 71 7.62 -16.65 12.48
N ASP A 72 7.25 -17.79 11.89
CA ASP A 72 7.63 -19.14 12.36
C ASP A 72 9.08 -19.53 12.02
N THR A 73 9.83 -18.63 11.38
CA THR A 73 11.23 -18.83 10.96
C THR A 73 12.14 -17.77 11.59
N PHE A 74 13.45 -18.03 11.64
CA PHE A 74 14.47 -17.04 12.08
C PHE A 74 14.46 -15.74 11.25
N GLU A 75 13.84 -15.77 10.06
CA GLU A 75 13.63 -14.63 9.20
C GLU A 75 12.13 -14.33 9.08
N MET A 76 11.73 -13.06 9.25
CA MET A 76 10.37 -12.62 8.97
C MET A 76 10.15 -12.63 7.46
N THR A 77 9.20 -13.44 6.98
CA THR A 77 8.81 -13.42 5.57
C THR A 77 7.41 -12.85 5.42
N VAL A 78 7.20 -12.08 4.35
CA VAL A 78 5.87 -11.59 3.98
C VAL A 78 5.51 -12.19 2.64
N VAL A 79 4.34 -12.80 2.54
CA VAL A 79 3.75 -13.23 1.27
C VAL A 79 2.67 -12.22 0.93
N ARG A 80 2.83 -11.55 -0.22
CA ARG A 80 1.87 -10.56 -0.72
C ARG A 80 1.09 -11.12 -1.89
N GLN A 81 -0.20 -10.84 -1.93
CA GLN A 81 -1.09 -11.06 -3.06
C GLN A 81 -1.68 -9.71 -3.48
N LEU A 82 -1.56 -9.37 -4.76
CA LEU A 82 -2.17 -8.15 -5.30
C LEU A 82 -3.69 -8.32 -5.35
N GLU A 83 -4.42 -7.41 -4.71
CA GLU A 83 -5.89 -7.36 -4.75
C GLU A 83 -6.35 -6.37 -5.82
N ASN A 84 -5.78 -5.16 -5.84
CA ASN A 84 -6.07 -4.15 -6.85
C ASN A 84 -4.88 -3.17 -7.00
N ILE A 85 -4.66 -2.62 -8.19
CA ILE A 85 -3.52 -1.76 -8.54
C ILE A 85 -3.91 -0.31 -8.88
N SER A 86 -5.21 -0.05 -9.05
CA SER A 86 -5.74 1.24 -9.48
C SER A 86 -7.02 1.57 -8.70
N VAL A 87 -6.87 1.78 -7.39
CA VAL A 87 -7.97 2.17 -6.50
C VAL A 87 -7.96 3.68 -6.30
N HIS A 88 -9.11 4.32 -6.41
CA HIS A 88 -9.27 5.74 -6.05
C HIS A 88 -9.39 5.91 -4.54
N TYR A 89 -9.01 7.08 -4.01
CA TYR A 89 -9.12 7.36 -2.58
C TYR A 89 -10.53 7.09 -2.01
N ASN A 90 -11.57 7.45 -2.75
CA ASN A 90 -12.97 7.28 -2.31
C ASN A 90 -13.41 5.80 -2.27
N GLU A 91 -12.69 4.91 -2.92
CA GLU A 91 -12.95 3.47 -2.95
C GLU A 91 -12.17 2.71 -1.87
N LEU A 92 -11.18 3.36 -1.21
CA LEU A 92 -10.39 2.73 -0.15
C LEU A 92 -11.25 2.13 0.99
N PRO A 93 -12.33 2.79 1.47
CA PRO A 93 -13.19 2.22 2.51
C PRO A 93 -13.74 0.84 2.17
N ASP A 94 -13.97 0.54 0.89
CA ASP A 94 -14.49 -0.76 0.44
C ASP A 94 -13.46 -1.89 0.63
N TYR A 95 -12.17 -1.57 0.68
CA TYR A 95 -11.08 -2.52 0.89
C TYR A 95 -10.69 -2.61 2.37
N ILE A 96 -10.51 -1.46 3.03
CA ILE A 96 -9.93 -1.43 4.37
C ILE A 96 -10.95 -1.24 5.49
N GLY A 97 -12.17 -0.80 5.19
CA GLY A 97 -13.18 -0.41 6.17
C GLY A 97 -13.08 1.08 6.52
N GLN A 98 -14.24 1.74 6.65
CA GLN A 98 -14.33 3.18 6.93
C GLN A 98 -13.61 3.57 8.23
N GLU A 99 -13.64 2.69 9.22
CA GLU A 99 -12.99 2.87 10.53
C GLU A 99 -11.46 2.97 10.45
N ASN A 100 -10.86 2.49 9.35
CA ASN A 100 -9.40 2.48 9.16
C ASN A 100 -8.91 3.64 8.28
N MET A 101 -9.81 4.49 7.77
CA MET A 101 -9.44 5.60 6.89
C MET A 101 -8.54 6.64 7.56
N SER A 102 -8.64 6.82 8.88
CA SER A 102 -7.76 7.73 9.61
C SER A 102 -6.28 7.36 9.48
N LEU A 103 -5.95 6.07 9.38
CA LEU A 103 -4.58 5.60 9.19
C LEU A 103 -4.01 6.06 7.84
N ILE A 104 -4.85 6.14 6.81
CA ILE A 104 -4.49 6.66 5.49
C ILE A 104 -4.33 8.17 5.57
N ASP A 105 -5.31 8.86 6.16
CA ASP A 105 -5.33 10.32 6.25
C ASP A 105 -4.15 10.87 7.05
N ASP A 106 -3.80 10.24 8.16
CA ASP A 106 -2.65 10.60 8.99
C ASP A 106 -1.34 10.46 8.19
N ARG A 107 -1.20 9.36 7.45
CA ARG A 107 0.00 9.11 6.64
C ARG A 107 0.11 10.08 5.46
N LEU A 108 -1.00 10.37 4.78
CA LEU A 108 -1.04 11.35 3.68
C LEU A 108 -0.75 12.76 4.19
N SER A 109 -1.31 13.12 5.35
CA SER A 109 -1.05 14.41 6.01
C SER A 109 0.41 14.55 6.41
N TYR A 110 1.05 13.48 6.90
CA TYR A 110 2.49 13.47 7.15
C TYR A 110 3.29 13.86 5.89
N TYR A 111 2.98 13.29 4.72
CA TYR A 111 3.67 13.64 3.48
C TYR A 111 3.33 15.05 2.98
N LEU A 112 2.15 15.58 3.28
CA LEU A 112 1.80 16.97 2.95
C LEU A 112 2.69 17.96 3.70
N PHE A 113 2.93 17.72 4.99
CA PHE A 113 3.63 18.66 5.88
C PHE A 113 5.12 18.35 6.08
N LYS A 114 5.60 17.19 5.62
CA LYS A 114 7.02 16.87 5.63
C LYS A 114 7.76 17.84 4.71
N SER A 115 8.51 18.78 5.29
CA SER A 115 9.48 19.58 4.55
C SER A 115 10.57 18.66 3.99
N LEU A 116 10.75 18.70 2.67
CA LEU A 116 11.91 18.11 1.98
C LEU A 116 13.15 18.97 2.17
#